data_AF-A0A9D5FML4-F1
#
_entry.id   AF-A0A9D5FML4-F1
#
_cell.length_a   1.000
_cell.length_b   1.000
_cell.length_c   1.000
_cell.angle_alpha   90.00
_cell.angle_beta   90.00
_cell.angle_gamma   90.00
#
_symmetry.space_group_name_H-M   'P 1'
#
loop_
_entity.id
_entity.type
_entity.pdbx_description
1 polymer ?
#
loop_
_entity_poly.entity_id
_entity_poly.type
_entity_poly.pdbx_seq_one_letter_code
_entity_poly.pdbx_strand_id
1 'polypeptide(L)'
;MKIPLNMGQSASAGSKAVQNKLLERDVTGAAEGDWNCRNNLIRTFTPLISSLAQKRSSEVSKINQYLEAGKNGLFTAAKKFKSGSGMDNFHIFALDFIEKAMDEVDKGGGFFKKLFGG
;
A
#
# COMPACT_ATOMS: atom_id res chain seq x y z
N MET A 1 27.86 34.23 -27.56
CA MET A 1 27.72 33.46 -26.31
C MET A 1 26.83 32.25 -26.58
N LYS A 2 27.39 31.03 -26.54
CA LYS A 2 26.64 29.78 -26.71
C LYS A 2 26.38 29.20 -25.32
N ILE A 3 25.12 29.11 -24.93
CA ILE A 3 24.71 28.33 -23.75
C ILE A 3 24.23 26.98 -24.29
N PRO A 4 24.95 25.87 -24.06
CA PRO A 4 24.45 24.55 -24.42
C PRO A 4 23.42 24.13 -23.38
N LEU A 5 22.13 24.26 -23.73
CA LEU A 5 21.01 23.62 -23.05
C LEU A 5 21.06 22.12 -23.32
N ASN A 6 21.86 21.39 -22.54
CA ASN A 6 21.75 19.95 -22.38
C ASN A 6 21.17 19.70 -20.99
N MET A 7 19.91 19.25 -20.94
CA MET A 7 19.43 18.10 -20.15
C MET A 7 17.90 18.09 -20.09
N GLY A 8 17.28 17.85 -21.24
CA GLY A 8 15.95 17.25 -21.33
C GLY A 8 16.09 15.79 -21.72
N GLN A 9 16.92 15.02 -20.99
CA GLN A 9 17.17 13.61 -21.29
C GLN A 9 16.07 12.75 -20.65
N SER A 10 15.12 12.31 -21.47
CA SER A 10 14.45 11.00 -21.41
C SER A 10 13.81 10.58 -20.07
N ALA A 11 12.76 11.28 -19.64
CA ALA A 11 11.83 10.77 -18.63
C ALA A 11 10.78 9.83 -19.26
N SER A 12 11.12 8.56 -19.51
CA SER A 12 10.09 7.57 -19.88
C SER A 12 10.40 6.12 -19.47
N ALA A 13 11.64 5.66 -19.55
CA ALA A 13 11.98 4.27 -19.20
C ALA A 13 12.62 4.09 -17.79
N GLY A 14 13.44 5.04 -17.35
CA GLY A 14 14.13 4.95 -16.05
C GLY A 14 13.20 5.09 -14.85
N SER A 15 12.12 5.86 -14.98
CA SER A 15 11.22 6.17 -13.86
C SER A 15 10.49 4.92 -13.34
N LYS A 16 9.97 4.06 -14.22
CA LYS A 16 9.21 2.87 -13.80
C LYS A 16 10.10 1.79 -13.19
N ALA A 17 11.27 1.52 -13.78
CA ALA A 17 12.21 0.54 -13.25
C ALA A 17 12.75 0.97 -11.87
N VAL A 18 13.01 2.27 -11.67
CA VAL A 18 13.43 2.82 -10.38
C VAL A 18 12.29 2.73 -9.35
N GLN A 19 11.05 3.06 -9.74
CA GLN A 19 9.88 2.91 -8.87
C GLN A 19 9.65 1.46 -8.45
N ASN A 20 9.80 0.50 -9.38
CA ASN A 20 9.66 -0.92 -9.06
C ASN A 20 10.73 -1.41 -8.08
N LYS A 21 11.99 -0.97 -8.23
CA LYS A 21 13.06 -1.31 -7.28
C LYS A 21 12.85 -0.69 -5.90
N LEU A 22 12.38 0.56 -5.84
CA LEU A 22 12.04 1.21 -4.58
C LEU A 22 10.88 0.49 -3.89
N LEU A 23 9.84 0.12 -4.65
CA LEU A 23 8.73 -0.67 -4.15
C LEU A 23 9.19 -2.05 -3.66
N GLU A 24 10.09 -2.71 -4.36
CA GLU A 24 10.67 -4.01 -3.94
C GLU A 24 11.35 -3.91 -2.58
N ARG A 25 12.20 -2.89 -2.43
CA ARG A 25 12.89 -2.60 -1.17
C ARG A 25 11.87 -2.32 -0.06
N ASP A 26 10.90 -1.46 -0.33
CA ASP A 26 9.92 -1.05 0.67
C ASP A 26 8.98 -2.23 1.06
N VAL A 27 8.62 -3.11 0.12
CA VAL A 27 7.87 -4.35 0.39
C VAL A 27 8.67 -5.30 1.26
N THR A 28 9.92 -5.56 0.90
CA THR A 28 10.80 -6.48 1.64
C THR A 28 11.07 -5.95 3.05
N GLY A 29 11.47 -4.68 3.18
CA GLY A 29 11.70 -4.06 4.49
C GLY A 29 10.43 -3.99 5.34
N ALA A 30 9.27 -3.71 4.74
CA ALA A 30 8.01 -3.70 5.48
C ALA A 30 7.60 -5.09 5.99
N ALA A 31 7.90 -6.15 5.23
CA ALA A 31 7.70 -7.53 5.64
C ALA A 31 8.53 -7.88 6.88
N GLU A 32 9.78 -7.42 6.92
CA GLU A 32 10.72 -7.57 8.04
C GLU A 32 10.40 -6.67 9.24
N GLY A 33 9.57 -5.65 9.05
CA GLY A 33 9.12 -4.77 10.12
C GLY A 33 9.81 -3.41 10.20
N ASP A 34 10.58 -3.02 9.18
CA ASP A 34 11.15 -1.68 9.07
C ASP A 34 10.04 -0.63 8.97
N TRP A 35 10.05 0.28 9.94
CA TRP A 35 9.09 1.38 10.06
C TRP A 35 9.15 2.35 8.88
N ASN A 36 10.34 2.65 8.36
CA ASN A 36 10.51 3.57 7.24
C ASN A 36 9.91 2.96 5.97
N CYS A 37 10.18 1.68 5.72
CA CYS A 37 9.63 0.95 4.58
C CYS A 37 8.10 0.85 4.66
N ARG A 38 7.54 0.59 5.85
CA ARG A 38 6.09 0.61 6.08
C ARG A 38 5.45 1.96 5.77
N ASN A 39 6.07 3.05 6.22
CA ASN A 39 5.57 4.39 5.95
C ASN A 39 5.63 4.75 4.47
N ASN A 40 6.69 4.34 3.76
CA ASN A 40 6.78 4.54 2.32
C ASN A 40 5.68 3.76 1.58
N LEU A 41 5.44 2.50 1.95
CA LEU A 41 4.32 1.73 1.40
C LEU A 41 2.97 2.40 1.65
N ILE A 42 2.71 2.85 2.88
CA ILE A 42 1.47 3.57 3.20
C ILE A 42 1.34 4.78 2.28
N ARG A 43 2.37 5.61 2.14
CA ARG A 43 2.33 6.81 1.29
C ARG A 43 1.99 6.47 -0.16
N THR A 44 2.60 5.42 -0.70
CA THR A 44 2.34 4.94 -2.07
C THR A 44 0.89 4.48 -2.25
N PHE A 45 0.33 3.76 -1.28
CA PHE A 45 -1.02 3.17 -1.36
C PHE A 45 -2.13 4.04 -0.76
N THR A 46 -1.79 5.18 -0.13
CA THR A 46 -2.77 6.08 0.51
C THR A 46 -3.85 6.54 -0.46
N PRO A 47 -3.56 6.98 -1.71
CA PRO A 47 -4.61 7.39 -2.63
C PRO A 47 -5.63 6.28 -2.92
N LEU A 48 -5.15 5.04 -3.07
CA LEU A 48 -6.00 3.88 -3.32
C LEU A 48 -6.86 3.54 -2.09
N ILE A 49 -6.23 3.42 -0.92
CA ILE A 49 -6.89 3.07 0.34
C ILE A 49 -7.95 4.13 0.68
N SER A 50 -7.63 5.41 0.53
CA SER A 50 -8.58 6.51 0.76
C SER A 50 -9.75 6.48 -0.21
N SER A 51 -9.50 6.24 -1.51
CA SER A 51 -10.57 6.14 -2.49
C SER A 51 -11.51 4.96 -2.19
N LEU A 52 -10.97 3.79 -1.82
CA LEU A 52 -11.77 2.63 -1.44
C LEU A 52 -12.60 2.89 -0.17
N ALA A 53 -12.00 3.50 0.85
CA ALA A 53 -12.70 3.84 2.10
C ALA A 53 -13.86 4.81 1.85
N GLN A 54 -13.63 5.85 1.05
CA GLN A 54 -14.66 6.85 0.70
C GLN A 54 -15.78 6.28 -0.18
N LYS A 55 -15.49 5.27 -1.01
CA LYS A 55 -16.51 4.56 -1.79
C LYS A 55 -17.41 3.67 -0.92
N ARG A 56 -16.89 3.16 0.20
CA ARG A 56 -17.61 2.26 1.12
C ARG A 56 -18.50 3.00 2.11
N SER A 57 -18.13 4.22 2.51
CA SER A 57 -18.89 4.99 3.49
C SER A 57 -18.69 6.49 3.33
N SER A 58 -19.72 7.27 3.67
CA SER A 58 -19.67 8.72 3.87
C SER A 58 -19.45 9.12 5.34
N GLU A 59 -19.60 8.19 6.29
CA GLU A 59 -19.37 8.43 7.71
C GLU A 59 -17.87 8.44 8.04
N VAL A 60 -17.38 9.54 8.62
CA VAL A 60 -15.97 9.74 8.96
C VAL A 60 -15.42 8.64 9.89
N SER A 61 -16.23 8.19 10.84
CA SER A 61 -15.85 7.11 11.77
C SER A 61 -15.55 5.80 11.04
N LYS A 62 -16.43 5.39 10.10
CA LYS A 62 -16.24 4.20 9.28
C LYS A 62 -15.10 4.35 8.28
N ILE A 63 -14.96 5.53 7.66
CA ILE A 63 -13.84 5.84 6.77
C ILE A 63 -12.52 5.59 7.51
N ASN A 64 -12.37 6.12 8.74
CA ASN A 64 -11.16 5.91 9.53
C ASN A 64 -10.92 4.42 9.84
N GLN A 65 -11.97 3.64 10.12
CA GLN A 65 -11.84 2.20 10.32
C GLN A 65 -11.35 1.48 9.05
N TYR A 66 -11.90 1.81 7.87
CA TYR A 66 -11.41 1.24 6.61
C TYR A 66 -9.98 1.68 6.27
N LEU A 67 -9.60 2.92 6.57
CA LEU A 67 -8.22 3.39 6.36
C LEU A 67 -7.23 2.55 7.17
N GLU A 68 -7.51 2.33 8.46
CA GLU A 68 -6.65 1.49 9.32
C GLU A 68 -6.68 0.02 8.89
N ALA A 69 -7.85 -0.53 8.55
CA ALA A 69 -7.97 -1.88 8.03
C ALA A 69 -7.19 -2.06 6.71
N GLY A 70 -7.29 -1.11 5.80
CA GLY A 70 -6.56 -1.12 4.53
C GLY A 70 -5.05 -1.08 4.72
N LYS A 71 -4.53 -0.27 5.65
CA LYS A 71 -3.10 -0.28 6.00
C LYS A 71 -2.66 -1.64 6.55
N ASN A 72 -3.47 -2.26 7.41
CA ASN A 72 -3.19 -3.60 7.93
C ASN A 72 -3.23 -4.69 6.84
N GLY A 73 -4.17 -4.58 5.89
CA GLY A 73 -4.23 -5.42 4.70
C GLY A 73 -2.98 -5.29 3.84
N LEU A 74 -2.52 -4.06 3.59
CA LEU A 74 -1.29 -3.76 2.85
C LEU A 74 -0.05 -4.40 3.52
N PHE A 75 0.09 -4.28 4.83
CA PHE A 75 1.21 -4.92 5.55
C PHE A 75 1.13 -6.45 5.52
N THR A 76 -0.08 -7.00 5.54
CA THR A 76 -0.30 -8.44 5.38
C THR A 76 0.09 -8.91 3.98
N ALA A 77 -0.23 -8.12 2.95
CA ALA A 77 0.22 -8.36 1.59
C ALA A 77 1.75 -8.31 1.50
N ALA A 78 2.40 -7.28 2.06
CA ALA A 78 3.86 -7.16 2.05
C ALA A 78 4.53 -8.41 2.67
N LYS A 79 4.00 -8.93 3.79
CA LYS A 79 4.51 -10.16 4.43
C LYS A 79 4.29 -11.43 3.62
N LYS A 80 3.23 -11.49 2.82
CA LYS A 80 2.84 -12.70 2.07
C LYS A 80 3.36 -12.69 0.63
N PHE A 81 3.75 -11.53 0.12
CA PHE A 81 4.27 -11.40 -1.23
C PHE A 81 5.65 -12.03 -1.32
N LYS A 82 5.84 -12.92 -2.30
CA LYS A 82 7.13 -13.54 -2.58
C LYS A 82 7.84 -12.72 -3.66
N SER A 83 9.05 -12.25 -3.36
CA SER A 83 9.84 -11.36 -4.23
C SER A 83 10.09 -11.92 -5.64
N GLY A 84 10.04 -13.25 -5.82
CA GLY A 84 10.19 -13.91 -7.13
C GLY A 84 9.01 -13.78 -8.10
N SER A 85 7.87 -13.20 -7.69
CA SER A 85 6.64 -13.10 -8.50
C SER A 85 6.56 -11.84 -9.39
N GLY A 86 7.59 -11.00 -9.37
CA GLY A 86 7.64 -9.74 -10.13
C GLY A 86 6.83 -8.62 -9.48
N MET A 87 7.50 -7.52 -9.16
CA MET A 87 6.90 -6.37 -8.46
C MET A 87 5.78 -5.67 -9.25
N ASP A 88 5.73 -5.88 -10.57
CA ASP A 88 4.65 -5.37 -11.41
C ASP A 88 3.27 -5.87 -10.95
N ASN A 89 3.20 -7.05 -10.32
CA ASN A 89 1.96 -7.63 -9.82
C ASN A 89 1.67 -7.30 -8.34
N PHE A 90 2.57 -6.62 -7.64
CA PHE A 90 2.38 -6.33 -6.21
C PHE A 90 1.13 -5.47 -5.96
N HIS A 91 0.84 -4.50 -6.83
CA HIS A 91 -0.35 -3.65 -6.68
C HIS A 91 -1.64 -4.46 -6.71
N ILE A 92 -1.76 -5.39 -7.67
CA ILE A 92 -2.92 -6.27 -7.82
C ILE A 92 -2.99 -7.23 -6.63
N PHE A 93 -1.85 -7.83 -6.26
CA PHE A 93 -1.78 -8.72 -5.11
C PHE A 93 -2.19 -8.00 -3.82
N ALA A 94 -1.72 -6.78 -3.58
CA ALA A 94 -2.03 -6.02 -2.39
C ALA A 94 -3.51 -5.61 -2.32
N LEU A 95 -4.14 -5.34 -3.47
CA LEU A 95 -5.55 -4.96 -3.54
C LEU A 95 -6.45 -6.02 -2.88
N ASP A 96 -6.26 -7.30 -3.19
CA ASP A 96 -7.04 -8.40 -2.60
C ASP A 96 -6.97 -8.42 -1.07
N PHE A 97 -5.80 -8.14 -0.48
CA PHE A 97 -5.64 -8.11 0.97
C PHE A 97 -6.22 -6.84 1.60
N ILE A 98 -6.10 -5.71 0.91
CA ILE A 98 -6.68 -4.43 1.35
C ILE A 98 -8.21 -4.55 1.38
N GLU A 99 -8.82 -5.04 0.32
CA GLU A 99 -10.28 -5.17 0.24
C GLU A 99 -10.79 -6.19 1.25
N LYS A 100 -10.16 -7.37 1.36
CA LYS A 100 -10.52 -8.35 2.39
C LYS A 100 -10.44 -7.77 3.80
N ALA A 101 -9.41 -6.97 4.10
CA ALA A 101 -9.30 -6.35 5.41
C ALA A 101 -10.40 -5.31 5.67
N MET A 102 -10.80 -4.55 4.65
CA MET A 102 -11.93 -3.61 4.75
C MET A 102 -13.27 -4.34 4.90
N ASP A 103 -13.49 -5.45 4.20
CA ASP A 103 -14.70 -6.26 4.31
C ASP A 103 -14.89 -6.83 5.73
N GLU A 104 -13.80 -7.10 6.45
CA GLU A 104 -13.88 -7.54 7.86
C GLU A 104 -14.37 -6.43 8.81
N VAL A 105 -14.22 -5.15 8.44
CA VAL A 105 -14.83 -4.04 9.17
C VAL A 105 -16.35 -4.10 9.03
N ASP A 106 -16.84 -4.38 7.81
CA ASP A 106 -18.28 -4.50 7.52
C ASP A 106 -18.93 -5.67 8.27
N LYS A 107 -18.18 -6.76 8.49
CA LYS A 107 -18.64 -7.93 9.25
C LYS A 107 -18.68 -7.73 10.77
N GLY A 108 -18.36 -6.53 11.28
CA GLY A 108 -18.44 -6.23 12.71
C GLY A 108 -17.21 -6.64 13.53
N GLY A 109 -16.04 -6.70 12.91
CA GLY A 109 -14.75 -6.49 13.60
C GLY A 109 -14.31 -7.60 14.56
N GLY A 110 -13.66 -8.65 14.01
CA GLY A 110 -12.88 -9.62 14.78
C GLY A 110 -11.71 -9.00 15.58
N PHE A 111 -11.32 -7.75 15.31
CA PHE A 111 -10.24 -7.05 16.03
C PHE A 111 -10.67 -6.57 17.43
N PHE A 112 -11.89 -6.01 17.57
CA PHE A 112 -12.43 -5.63 18.89
C PHE A 112 -12.88 -6.85 19.69
N LYS A 113 -13.41 -7.88 19.03
CA LYS A 113 -13.75 -9.16 19.68
C LYS A 113 -12.50 -9.84 20.27
N LYS A 114 -11.35 -9.76 19.60
CA LYS A 114 -10.09 -10.37 20.06
C LYS A 114 -9.36 -9.58 21.17
N LEU A 115 -9.64 -8.27 21.32
CA LEU A 115 -9.03 -7.43 22.36
C LEU A 115 -9.90 -7.29 23.62
N PHE A 116 -11.22 -7.49 23.52
CA PHE A 116 -12.16 -7.30 24.63
C PHE A 116 -13.10 -8.49 24.90
N GLY A 117 -12.90 -9.65 24.26
CA GLY A 117 -13.81 -10.79 24.42
C GLY A 117 -13.22 -12.15 24.06
N GLY A 118 -12.52 -12.74 25.02
CA GLY A 118 -12.23 -14.17 25.13
C GLY A 118 -12.41 -14.57 26.59
#